data_AF-A0A6P7GXJ4-F1
#
_entry.id   AF-A0A6P7GXJ4-F1
#
_cell.length_a   1.000
_cell.length_b   1.000
_cell.length_c   1.000
_cell.angle_alpha   90.00
_cell.angle_beta   90.00
_cell.angle_gamma   90.00
#
_symmetry.space_group_name_H-M   'P 1'
#
loop_
_entity.id
_entity.type
_entity.pdbx_description
1 polymer ?
#
loop_
_entity_poly.entity_id
_entity_poly.type
_entity_poly.pdbx_seq_one_letter_code
_entity_poly.pdbx_strand_id
1 'polypeptide(L)'
;AVFKLHMLYFDRKRVQYFYNTISNEFWAYHIAGPKPEAEIKRKHFLVYLLFVCEVGGSLTILFFLCIIPIVDMPGGKLPLPFVNWTKFDIFDSSPIQEIFRVIMIWNLGLSVLSNMFFDALFFYGVEHLIGQLILLKVLLENIAKDIMEEKDDCEKFSSNEFQMKVYGRLRLCIDHHVKLLK
;
A
#
# COMPACT_ATOMS: atom_id res chain seq x y z
N ALA A 1 7.66 -12.66 3.87
CA ALA A 1 8.35 -12.80 2.58
C ALA A 1 7.83 -13.99 1.78
N VAL A 2 8.16 -15.25 2.12
CA VAL A 2 7.85 -16.43 1.28
C VAL A 2 6.35 -16.60 0.97
N PHE A 3 5.48 -16.48 1.97
CA PHE A 3 4.02 -16.54 1.77
C PHE A 3 3.50 -15.40 0.89
N LYS A 4 3.98 -14.18 1.10
CA LYS A 4 3.61 -13.02 0.27
C LYS A 4 4.06 -13.26 -1.17
N LEU A 5 5.32 -13.64 -1.41
CA LEU A 5 5.85 -14.00 -2.73
C LEU A 5 5.03 -15.10 -3.43
N HIS A 6 4.64 -16.15 -2.70
CA HIS A 6 3.77 -17.20 -3.24
C HIS A 6 2.40 -16.65 -3.62
N MET A 7 1.79 -15.79 -2.80
CA MET A 7 0.55 -15.13 -3.16
C MET A 7 0.69 -14.26 -4.41
N LEU A 8 1.81 -13.54 -4.60
CA LEU A 8 2.01 -12.75 -5.83
C LEU A 8 2.07 -13.64 -7.08
N TYR A 9 2.67 -14.82 -6.95
CA TYR A 9 2.80 -15.76 -8.04
C TYR A 9 1.45 -16.40 -8.41
N PHE A 10 0.68 -16.84 -7.41
CA PHE A 10 -0.61 -17.50 -7.64
C PHE A 10 -1.73 -16.51 -8.01
N ASP A 11 -1.81 -15.36 -7.33
CA ASP A 11 -2.83 -14.34 -7.56
C ASP A 11 -2.36 -13.21 -8.48
N ARG A 12 -1.31 -13.43 -9.29
CA ARG A 12 -0.71 -12.43 -10.19
C ARG A 12 -1.75 -11.67 -11.00
N LYS A 13 -2.74 -12.38 -11.55
CA LYS A 13 -3.81 -11.77 -12.37
C LYS A 13 -4.67 -10.80 -11.57
N ARG A 14 -5.04 -11.16 -10.34
CA ARG A 14 -5.83 -10.32 -9.44
C ARG A 14 -5.02 -9.12 -8.97
N VAL A 15 -3.76 -9.33 -8.59
CA VAL A 15 -2.83 -8.24 -8.21
C VAL A 15 -2.64 -7.25 -9.36
N GLN A 16 -2.42 -7.74 -10.58
CA GLN A 16 -2.25 -6.90 -11.76
C GLN A 16 -3.54 -6.16 -12.12
N TYR A 17 -4.69 -6.82 -12.03
CA TYR A 17 -5.99 -6.18 -12.20
C TYR A 17 -6.20 -5.04 -11.19
N PHE A 18 -5.91 -5.28 -9.91
CA PHE A 18 -6.02 -4.28 -8.85
C PHE A 18 -5.12 -3.08 -9.11
N TYR A 19 -3.84 -3.33 -9.42
CA TYR A 19 -2.88 -2.27 -9.77
C TYR A 19 -3.37 -1.44 -10.97
N ASN A 20 -3.78 -2.09 -12.06
CA ASN A 20 -4.26 -1.40 -13.26
C ASN A 20 -5.54 -0.58 -13.00
N THR A 21 -6.46 -1.12 -12.20
CA THR A 21 -7.72 -0.45 -11.82
C THR A 21 -7.41 0.83 -11.04
N ILE A 22 -6.51 0.73 -10.07
CA ILE A 22 -6.10 1.87 -9.25
C ILE A 22 -5.33 2.91 -10.05
N SER A 23 -4.44 2.51 -10.96
CA SER A 23 -3.62 3.46 -11.71
C SER A 23 -4.37 4.18 -12.84
N ASN A 24 -5.37 3.55 -13.46
CA ASN A 24 -5.99 4.08 -14.68
C ASN A 24 -7.43 4.56 -14.51
N GLU A 25 -8.22 3.95 -13.61
CA GLU A 25 -9.66 4.23 -13.54
C GLU A 25 -10.01 5.23 -12.41
N PHE A 26 -9.04 5.65 -11.61
CA PHE A 26 -9.33 6.33 -10.35
C PHE A 26 -9.46 7.84 -10.47
N TRP A 27 -10.46 8.37 -9.76
CA TRP A 27 -11.03 9.70 -9.98
C TRP A 27 -10.03 10.84 -9.80
N ALA A 28 -10.07 11.77 -10.75
CA ALA A 28 -9.43 13.06 -10.67
C ALA A 28 -9.92 13.86 -9.44
N TYR A 29 -9.15 13.82 -8.34
CA TYR A 29 -9.46 14.53 -7.09
C TYR A 29 -9.59 16.06 -7.28
N HIS A 30 -9.02 16.62 -8.35
CA HIS A 30 -9.14 18.04 -8.71
C HIS A 30 -10.58 18.48 -9.02
N ILE A 31 -11.49 17.53 -9.27
CA ILE A 31 -12.89 17.82 -9.60
C ILE A 31 -13.73 18.11 -8.34
N ALA A 32 -13.24 17.75 -7.15
CA ALA A 32 -14.02 17.86 -5.90
C ALA A 32 -13.92 19.23 -5.20
N GLY A 33 -13.08 20.13 -5.71
CA GLY A 33 -12.85 21.44 -5.13
C GLY A 33 -11.80 21.46 -4.00
N PRO A 34 -11.45 22.66 -3.51
CA PRO A 34 -10.24 22.87 -2.69
C PRO A 34 -10.33 22.27 -1.28
N LYS A 35 -11.53 22.22 -0.68
CA LYS A 35 -11.71 21.68 0.68
C LYS A 35 -11.53 20.14 0.72
N PRO A 36 -12.22 19.34 -0.12
CA PRO A 36 -11.98 17.90 -0.19
C PRO A 36 -10.56 17.55 -0.61
N GLU A 37 -9.96 18.30 -1.53
CA GLU A 37 -8.58 18.08 -1.95
C GLU A 37 -7.59 18.24 -0.78
N ALA A 38 -7.75 19.29 0.04
CA ALA A 38 -6.91 19.50 1.22
C ALA A 38 -7.08 18.36 2.25
N GLU A 39 -8.30 17.85 2.43
CA GLU A 39 -8.55 16.72 3.32
C GLU A 39 -7.90 15.42 2.82
N ILE A 40 -8.04 15.13 1.53
CA ILE A 40 -7.42 13.97 0.87
C ILE A 40 -5.89 14.05 1.02
N LYS A 41 -5.28 15.20 0.68
CA LYS A 41 -3.83 15.41 0.83
C LYS A 41 -3.35 15.19 2.27
N ARG A 42 -4.09 15.69 3.27
CA ARG A 42 -3.75 15.49 4.69
C ARG A 42 -3.80 14.02 5.08
N LYS A 43 -4.80 13.27 4.60
CA LYS A 43 -4.95 11.84 4.91
C LYS A 43 -3.88 11.02 4.18
N HIS A 44 -3.61 11.29 2.91
CA HIS A 44 -2.52 10.69 2.14
C HIS A 44 -1.17 10.95 2.80
N PHE A 45 -0.91 12.17 3.27
CA PHE A 45 0.32 12.48 4.00
C PHE A 45 0.52 11.59 5.24
N LEU A 46 -0.54 11.33 6.01
CA LEU A 46 -0.47 10.45 7.18
C LEU A 46 -0.20 9.00 6.78
N VAL A 47 -0.81 8.52 5.70
CA VAL A 47 -0.56 7.18 5.17
C VAL A 47 0.88 7.04 4.68
N TYR A 48 1.37 8.03 3.93
CA TYR A 48 2.75 8.10 3.46
C TYR A 48 3.76 8.14 4.62
N LEU A 49 3.47 8.89 5.68
CA LEU A 49 4.31 8.93 6.87
C LEU A 49 4.44 7.55 7.53
N LEU A 50 3.32 6.82 7.66
CA LEU A 50 3.33 5.46 8.19
C LEU A 50 4.15 4.51 7.32
N PHE A 51 4.01 4.60 6.01
CA PHE A 51 4.80 3.81 5.07
C PHE A 51 6.31 4.12 5.18
N VAL A 52 6.69 5.40 5.25
CA VAL A 52 8.10 5.80 5.45
C VAL A 52 8.65 5.27 6.78
N CYS A 53 7.86 5.30 7.86
CA CYS A 53 8.27 4.72 9.14
C CYS A 53 8.48 3.20 9.05
N GLU A 54 7.59 2.49 8.36
CA GLU A 54 7.70 1.04 8.14
C GLU A 54 8.95 0.67 7.32
N VAL A 55 9.19 1.42 6.23
CA VAL A 55 10.39 1.30 5.38
C VAL A 55 11.65 1.57 6.20
N GLY A 56 11.67 2.66 6.98
CA GLY A 56 12.78 3.03 7.84
C GLY A 56 13.07 1.96 8.90
N GLY A 57 12.03 1.42 9.54
CA GLY A 57 12.15 0.33 10.50
C GLY A 57 12.74 -0.94 9.87
N SER A 58 12.27 -1.31 8.68
CA SER A 58 12.75 -2.48 7.94
C SER A 58 14.22 -2.35 7.52
N LEU A 59 14.63 -1.17 7.05
CA LEU A 59 16.03 -0.87 6.74
C LEU A 59 16.92 -0.86 7.98
N THR A 60 16.38 -0.38 9.11
CA THR A 60 17.09 -0.41 10.39
C THR A 60 17.38 -1.85 10.81
N ILE A 61 16.41 -2.76 10.70
CA ILE A 61 16.63 -4.19 10.98
C ILE A 61 17.74 -4.78 10.09
N LEU A 62 17.72 -4.48 8.79
CA LEU A 62 18.79 -4.90 7.87
C LEU A 62 20.16 -4.37 8.32
N PHE A 63 20.24 -3.11 8.72
CA PHE A 63 21.47 -2.51 9.22
C PHE A 63 21.96 -3.24 10.49
N PHE A 64 21.09 -3.48 11.47
CA PHE A 64 21.43 -4.20 12.70
C PHE A 64 21.89 -5.63 12.44
N LEU A 65 21.25 -6.37 11.53
CA LEU A 65 21.57 -7.78 11.28
C LEU A 65 22.75 -7.98 10.33
N CYS A 66 23.01 -7.05 9.40
CA CYS A 66 24.07 -7.19 8.41
C CYS A 66 25.35 -6.43 8.76
N ILE A 67 25.24 -5.22 9.33
CA ILE A 67 26.37 -4.31 9.50
C ILE A 67 26.98 -4.42 10.89
N ILE A 68 26.16 -4.46 11.96
CA ILE A 68 26.70 -4.53 13.33
C ILE A 68 27.59 -5.75 13.56
N PRO A 69 27.23 -6.98 13.11
CA PRO A 69 28.11 -8.14 13.22
C PRO A 69 29.49 -7.99 12.56
N ILE A 70 29.63 -7.06 11.59
CA ILE A 70 30.89 -6.75 10.92
C ILE A 70 31.72 -5.76 11.76
N VAL A 71 31.06 -4.80 12.39
CA VAL A 71 31.71 -3.75 13.19
C VAL A 71 32.11 -4.27 14.57
N ASP A 72 31.23 -5.04 15.21
CA ASP A 72 31.45 -5.63 16.52
C ASP A 72 31.60 -7.14 16.35
N MET A 73 32.85 -7.60 16.20
CA MET A 73 33.19 -9.01 16.03
C MET A 73 33.43 -9.66 17.39
N PRO A 74 32.44 -10.37 17.98
CA PRO A 74 32.63 -11.02 19.27
C PRO A 74 33.76 -12.06 19.18
N GLY A 75 34.79 -11.88 19.99
CA GLY A 75 35.96 -12.77 20.01
C GLY A 75 36.82 -12.72 18.74
N GLY A 76 36.76 -11.64 17.96
CA GLY A 76 37.51 -11.48 16.71
C GLY A 76 37.02 -12.36 15.56
N LYS A 77 35.87 -13.01 15.74
CA LYS A 77 35.27 -13.88 14.74
C LYS A 77 34.00 -13.23 14.20
N LEU A 78 33.87 -13.24 12.89
CA LEU A 78 32.72 -12.67 12.21
C LEU A 78 31.53 -13.64 12.30
N PRO A 79 30.45 -13.34 13.04
CA PRO A 79 29.32 -14.27 13.22
C PRO A 79 28.32 -14.14 12.07
N LEU A 80 27.52 -15.17 11.78
CA LEU A 80 26.52 -15.09 10.71
C LEU A 80 25.47 -14.00 11.01
N PRO A 81 24.83 -13.41 9.97
CA PRO A 81 23.84 -12.33 10.14
C PRO A 81 22.64 -12.69 11.03
N PHE A 82 22.30 -13.98 11.14
CA PHE A 82 21.28 -14.49 12.03
C PHE A 82 21.55 -15.96 12.38
N VAL A 83 20.94 -16.46 13.45
CA VAL A 83 21.16 -17.83 13.92
C VAL A 83 20.57 -18.83 12.94
N ASN A 84 21.40 -19.75 12.45
CA ASN A 84 21.01 -20.85 11.58
C ASN A 84 21.73 -22.14 11.98
N TRP A 85 21.02 -23.25 11.88
CA TRP A 85 21.64 -24.56 12.05
C TRP A 85 22.42 -24.92 10.79
N THR A 86 23.73 -25.09 10.93
CA THR A 86 24.65 -25.40 9.83
C THR A 86 25.47 -26.63 10.18
N LYS A 87 25.87 -27.41 9.16
CA LYS A 87 26.71 -28.60 9.34
C LYS A 87 28.20 -28.28 9.49
N PHE A 88 28.57 -27.00 9.38
CA PHE A 88 29.93 -26.50 9.47
C PHE A 88 30.05 -25.58 10.68
N ASP A 89 31.25 -25.42 11.23
CA ASP A 89 31.45 -24.51 12.35
C ASP A 89 31.26 -23.06 11.87
N ILE A 90 30.33 -22.37 12.52
CA ILE A 90 29.92 -21.00 12.23
C ILE A 90 31.06 -19.99 12.47
N PHE A 91 32.01 -20.41 13.32
CA PHE A 91 33.16 -19.63 13.77
C PHE A 91 34.46 -20.04 13.08
N ASP A 92 34.40 -20.94 12.10
CA ASP A 92 35.54 -21.28 11.26
C ASP A 92 35.61 -20.30 10.08
N SER A 93 36.81 -19.75 9.83
CA SER A 93 37.06 -18.73 8.78
C SER A 93 37.23 -19.38 7.40
N SER A 94 36.41 -20.41 7.13
CA SER A 94 36.47 -21.17 5.88
C SER A 94 35.80 -20.40 4.74
N PRO A 95 36.23 -20.58 3.48
CA PRO A 95 35.57 -19.97 2.32
C PRO A 95 34.06 -20.31 2.22
N ILE A 96 33.65 -21.45 2.77
CA ILE A 96 32.24 -21.88 2.81
C ILE A 96 31.42 -20.95 3.71
N GLN A 97 31.98 -20.50 4.83
CA GLN A 97 31.31 -19.58 5.76
C GLN A 97 31.05 -18.21 5.11
N GLU A 98 32.02 -17.70 4.36
CA GLU A 98 31.90 -16.43 3.63
C GLU A 98 30.81 -16.50 2.55
N ILE A 99 30.82 -17.57 1.74
CA ILE A 99 29.80 -17.81 0.72
C ILE A 99 28.42 -17.89 1.38
N PHE A 100 28.28 -18.64 2.47
CA PHE A 100 27.03 -18.81 3.18
C PHE A 100 26.52 -17.49 3.77
N ARG A 101 27.40 -16.67 4.33
CA ARG A 101 27.08 -15.33 4.81
C ARG A 101 26.55 -14.43 3.71
N VAL A 102 27.22 -14.38 2.56
CA VAL A 102 26.78 -13.58 1.42
C VAL A 102 25.38 -14.02 0.99
N ILE A 103 25.14 -15.33 0.88
CA ILE A 103 23.81 -15.88 0.56
C ILE A 103 22.76 -15.48 1.60
N MET A 104 23.10 -15.49 2.90
CA MET A 104 22.18 -15.09 3.97
C MET A 104 21.82 -13.61 3.91
N ILE A 105 22.80 -12.73 3.65
CA ILE A 105 22.57 -11.29 3.47
C ILE A 105 21.65 -11.06 2.26
N TRP A 106 21.92 -11.73 1.15
CA TRP A 106 21.07 -11.66 -0.05
C TRP A 106 19.65 -12.13 0.23
N ASN A 107 19.49 -13.27 0.90
CA ASN A 107 18.17 -13.81 1.24
C ASN A 107 17.38 -12.87 2.18
N LEU A 108 18.06 -12.29 3.16
CA LEU A 108 17.47 -11.31 4.07
C LEU A 108 17.05 -10.04 3.31
N GLY A 109 17.93 -9.52 2.46
CA GLY A 109 17.64 -8.35 1.61
C GLY A 109 16.44 -8.60 0.70
N LEU A 110 16.41 -9.72 -0.03
CA LEU A 110 15.28 -10.11 -0.88
C LEU A 110 13.99 -10.28 -0.07
N SER A 111 14.06 -10.84 1.14
CA SER A 111 12.91 -11.02 2.00
C SER A 111 12.31 -9.69 2.46
N VAL A 112 13.16 -8.73 2.84
CA VAL A 112 12.75 -7.39 3.26
C VAL A 112 12.19 -6.61 2.07
N LEU A 113 12.90 -6.57 0.94
CA LEU A 113 12.42 -5.89 -0.28
C LEU A 113 11.09 -6.45 -0.76
N SER A 114 10.93 -7.77 -0.73
CA SER A 114 9.65 -8.42 -1.08
C SER A 114 8.53 -7.96 -0.17
N ASN A 115 8.73 -7.95 1.15
CA ASN A 115 7.70 -7.45 2.07
C ASN A 115 7.37 -5.97 1.79
N MET A 116 8.38 -5.12 1.66
CA MET A 116 8.19 -3.69 1.40
C MET A 116 7.38 -3.42 0.12
N PHE A 117 7.60 -4.20 -0.94
CA PHE A 117 6.82 -4.07 -2.17
C PHE A 117 5.33 -4.37 -1.94
N PHE A 118 5.03 -5.39 -1.15
CA PHE A 118 3.66 -5.75 -0.79
C PHE A 118 2.98 -4.69 0.06
N ASP A 119 3.71 -4.21 1.07
CA ASP A 119 3.20 -3.22 1.98
C ASP A 119 2.97 -1.90 1.23
N ALA A 120 3.86 -1.52 0.29
CA ALA A 120 3.64 -0.40 -0.63
C ALA A 120 2.37 -0.54 -1.48
N LEU A 121 2.11 -1.72 -2.05
CA LEU A 121 0.90 -1.97 -2.83
C LEU A 121 -0.37 -1.86 -1.96
N PHE A 122 -0.31 -2.36 -0.73
CA PHE A 122 -1.39 -2.25 0.23
C PHE A 122 -1.66 -0.78 0.62
N PHE A 123 -0.62 -0.04 0.99
CA PHE A 123 -0.71 1.38 1.32
C PHE A 123 -1.27 2.20 0.15
N TYR A 124 -0.80 1.92 -1.07
CA TYR A 124 -1.33 2.53 -2.28
C TYR A 124 -2.85 2.24 -2.44
N GLY A 125 -3.28 0.99 -2.24
CA GLY A 125 -4.70 0.65 -2.24
C GLY A 125 -5.52 1.39 -1.17
N VAL A 126 -4.98 1.52 0.04
CA VAL A 126 -5.62 2.24 1.16
C VAL A 126 -5.76 3.74 0.86
N GLU A 127 -4.72 4.39 0.33
CA GLU A 127 -4.76 5.80 -0.06
C GLU A 127 -5.88 6.07 -1.07
N HIS A 128 -5.99 5.19 -2.06
CA HIS A 128 -7.04 5.25 -3.06
C HIS A 128 -8.42 5.03 -2.46
N LEU A 129 -8.61 4.01 -1.62
CA LEU A 129 -9.89 3.76 -0.95
C LEU A 129 -10.34 4.97 -0.10
N ILE A 130 -9.43 5.58 0.66
CA ILE A 130 -9.70 6.80 1.44
C ILE A 130 -10.17 7.93 0.51
N GLY A 131 -9.49 8.12 -0.62
CA GLY A 131 -9.89 9.09 -1.64
C GLY A 131 -11.32 8.84 -2.12
N GLN A 132 -11.68 7.60 -2.46
CA GLN A 132 -13.05 7.27 -2.90
C GLN A 132 -14.09 7.61 -1.85
N LEU A 133 -13.86 7.23 -0.61
CA LEU A 133 -14.83 7.42 0.47
C LEU A 133 -15.07 8.90 0.75
N ILE A 134 -14.02 9.72 0.72
CA ILE A 134 -14.14 11.17 0.87
C ILE A 134 -14.91 11.78 -0.31
N LEU A 135 -14.55 11.40 -1.54
CA LEU A 135 -15.24 11.90 -2.74
C LEU A 135 -16.72 11.50 -2.78
N LEU A 136 -17.02 10.25 -2.42
CA LEU A 136 -18.40 9.76 -2.33
C LEU A 136 -19.18 10.52 -1.26
N LYS A 137 -18.59 10.75 -0.09
CA LYS A 137 -19.21 11.54 0.98
C LYS A 137 -19.55 12.95 0.49
N VAL A 138 -18.60 13.64 -0.16
CA VAL A 138 -18.81 14.99 -0.69
C VAL A 138 -19.90 14.99 -1.77
N LEU A 139 -19.91 13.99 -2.64
CA LEU A 139 -20.93 13.86 -3.68
C LEU A 139 -22.33 13.67 -3.08
N LEU A 140 -22.46 12.83 -2.06
CA LEU A 140 -23.72 12.63 -1.33
C LEU A 140 -24.15 13.88 -0.55
N GLU A 141 -23.22 14.61 0.08
CA GLU A 141 -23.50 15.86 0.78
C GLU A 141 -23.95 16.97 -0.17
N ASN A 142 -23.32 17.11 -1.34
CA ASN A 142 -23.71 18.10 -2.34
C ASN A 142 -25.10 17.78 -2.89
N ILE A 143 -25.39 16.51 -3.18
CA ILE A 143 -26.76 16.10 -3.52
C ILE A 143 -27.69 16.47 -2.37
N ALA A 144 -27.43 16.06 -1.12
CA ALA A 144 -28.29 16.38 0.01
C ALA A 144 -28.49 17.89 0.29
N LYS A 145 -27.51 18.75 -0.04
CA LYS A 145 -27.62 20.21 0.09
C LYS A 145 -28.43 20.86 -1.02
N ASP A 146 -28.17 20.49 -2.27
CA ASP A 146 -29.01 20.91 -3.41
C ASP A 146 -30.47 20.51 -3.17
N ILE A 147 -30.67 19.37 -2.49
CA ILE A 147 -31.98 18.86 -2.07
C ILE A 147 -32.65 19.71 -0.97
N MET A 148 -31.88 20.32 -0.07
CA MET A 148 -32.42 21.01 1.12
C MET A 148 -32.53 22.53 0.97
N GLU A 149 -31.73 23.15 0.09
CA GLU A 149 -31.78 24.60 -0.15
C GLU A 149 -32.87 24.99 -1.16
N GLU A 150 -33.25 24.11 -2.09
CA GLU A 150 -34.39 24.31 -3.00
C GLU A 150 -35.68 23.72 -2.40
N LYS A 151 -36.30 24.46 -1.47
CA LYS A 151 -37.56 24.08 -0.80
C LYS A 151 -38.79 23.91 -1.72
N ASP A 152 -38.67 24.15 -3.03
CA ASP A 152 -39.80 24.14 -3.97
C ASP A 152 -39.65 23.19 -5.18
N ASP A 153 -38.51 22.52 -5.38
CA ASP A 153 -38.18 21.90 -6.67
C ASP A 153 -38.41 20.39 -6.77
N CYS A 154 -39.51 19.85 -6.21
CA CYS A 154 -39.91 18.44 -6.41
C CYS A 154 -39.91 17.98 -7.89
N GLU A 155 -40.05 18.90 -8.84
CA GLU A 155 -39.93 18.66 -10.29
C GLU A 155 -38.49 18.39 -10.75
N LYS A 156 -37.48 19.01 -10.14
CA LYS A 156 -36.07 18.80 -10.48
C LYS A 156 -35.55 17.45 -10.00
N PHE A 157 -36.08 16.96 -8.87
CA PHE A 157 -35.85 15.60 -8.36
C PHE A 157 -36.51 14.51 -9.20
N SER A 158 -37.68 14.80 -9.78
CA SER A 158 -38.35 13.89 -10.71
C SER A 158 -37.85 14.06 -12.14
N SER A 159 -36.99 15.05 -12.40
CA SER A 159 -36.32 15.19 -13.68
C SER A 159 -35.41 13.98 -13.93
N ASN A 160 -35.71 13.28 -15.01
CA ASN A 160 -34.94 12.10 -15.45
C ASN A 160 -33.45 12.44 -15.62
N GLU A 161 -33.14 13.67 -15.99
CA GLU A 161 -31.77 14.10 -16.25
C GLU A 161 -30.92 14.19 -14.97
N PHE A 162 -31.47 14.76 -13.88
CA PHE A 162 -30.79 14.82 -12.59
C PHE A 162 -30.64 13.43 -11.98
N GLN A 163 -31.70 12.62 -11.98
CA GLN A 163 -31.64 11.24 -11.48
C GLN A 163 -30.62 10.41 -12.26
N MET A 164 -30.60 10.48 -13.59
CA MET A 164 -29.63 9.77 -14.43
C MET A 164 -28.18 10.18 -14.14
N LYS A 165 -27.93 11.47 -13.91
CA LYS A 165 -26.57 11.97 -13.61
C LYS A 165 -26.08 11.50 -12.25
N VAL A 166 -26.95 11.56 -11.24
CA VAL A 166 -26.65 11.09 -9.88
C VAL A 166 -26.51 9.57 -9.84
N TYR A 167 -27.46 8.82 -10.40
CA TYR A 167 -27.36 7.36 -10.50
C TYR A 167 -26.13 6.93 -11.30
N GLY A 168 -25.77 7.63 -12.36
CA GLY A 168 -24.56 7.33 -13.16
C GLY A 168 -23.28 7.47 -12.33
N ARG A 169 -23.15 8.53 -11.54
CA ARG A 169 -21.99 8.74 -10.67
C ARG A 169 -21.97 7.78 -9.48
N LEU A 170 -23.12 7.54 -8.87
CA LEU A 170 -23.26 6.59 -7.76
C LEU A 170 -22.96 5.16 -8.23
N ARG A 171 -23.46 4.77 -9.40
CA ARG A 171 -23.19 3.49 -10.04
C ARG A 171 -21.71 3.32 -10.35
N LEU A 172 -21.05 4.34 -10.92
CA LEU A 172 -19.59 4.31 -11.10
C LEU A 172 -18.86 4.12 -9.78
N CYS A 173 -19.27 4.81 -8.71
CA CYS A 173 -18.63 4.68 -7.41
C CYS A 173 -18.84 3.27 -6.82
N ILE A 174 -20.06 2.73 -6.89
CA ILE A 174 -20.41 1.37 -6.46
C ILE A 174 -19.65 0.33 -7.29
N ASP A 175 -19.61 0.47 -8.61
CA ASP A 175 -18.91 -0.45 -9.51
C ASP A 175 -17.41 -0.47 -9.18
N HIS A 176 -16.80 0.68 -8.90
CA HIS A 176 -15.39 0.74 -8.46
C HIS A 176 -15.17 0.15 -7.07
N HIS A 177 -16.10 0.37 -6.14
CA HIS A 177 -16.02 -0.21 -4.80
C HIS A 177 -16.16 -1.74 -4.85
N VAL A 178 -17.06 -2.26 -5.68
CA VAL A 178 -17.25 -3.70 -5.91
C VAL A 178 -16.03 -4.31 -6.61
N LYS A 179 -15.36 -3.58 -7.51
CA LYS A 179 -14.10 -4.03 -8.13
C LYS A 179 -12.97 -4.19 -7.10
N LEU A 180 -12.93 -3.36 -6.06
CA LEU A 180 -11.94 -3.47 -4.97
C LEU A 180 -12.23 -4.62 -4.00
N LEU A 181 -13.47 -5.15 -3.98
CA LEU A 181 -13.92 -6.24 -3.10
C LEU A 181 -13.86 -7.64 -3.76
N LYS A 182 -13.45 -7.76 -5.03
CA LYS A 182 -13.38 -9.02 -5.81
C LYS A 182 -11.95 -9.54 -6.00
#